data_AF-A0A5F8GY67-F1
#
_entry.id   AF-A0A5F8GY67-F1
#
_cell.length_a   1.000
_cell.length_b   1.000
_cell.length_c   1.000
_cell.angle_alpha   90.00
_cell.angle_beta   90.00
_cell.angle_gamma   90.00
#
_symmetry.space_group_name_H-M   'P 1'
#
loop_
_entity.id
_entity.type
_entity.pdbx_description
1 polymer ?
#
loop_
_entity_poly.entity_id
_entity_poly.type
_entity_poly.pdbx_seq_one_letter_code
_entity_poly.pdbx_strand_id
1 'polypeptide(L)'
;MALCAPGAYLTHRQKVLRLYKRALRHLESWIVRRDEYRFRACLLRDRFERNRNENDMMKATKLLWEGEKEFWANQHPQPYIFPDSPGGTSFERYECYKVPEWCLDYWHPSEKAMYPDYFAKREKWKKLRLESWDREVSGCTGLGGGSDVIEVSTERLGRQQPLLPKLLVANHKRLDLRLERVCVCLCVSVCVCVCERERERERERERERERERERERKAVAYLIYSLILHRKYLSLGQFSLETCLRLHR
;
A
#
# COMPACT_ATOMS: atom_id res chain seq x y z
N MET A 1 -9.40 -18.25 -7.46
CA MET A 1 -8.38 -18.74 -8.43
C MET A 1 -7.14 -19.16 -7.67
N ALA A 2 -6.68 -20.39 -7.90
CA ALA A 2 -5.49 -20.97 -7.28
C ALA A 2 -4.32 -20.90 -8.25
N LEU A 3 -3.64 -19.75 -8.29
CA LEU A 3 -2.34 -19.60 -8.94
C LEU A 3 -1.36 -19.13 -7.88
N CYS A 4 -0.44 -20.00 -7.50
CA CYS A 4 0.69 -19.67 -6.64
C CYS A 4 1.92 -20.33 -7.25
N ALA A 5 3.03 -19.60 -7.34
CA ALA A 5 4.36 -20.20 -7.52
C ALA A 5 5.17 -19.91 -6.24
N PRO A 6 6.00 -20.84 -5.72
CA PRO A 6 6.22 -22.23 -6.12
C PRO A 6 5.39 -23.23 -5.28
N GLY A 7 4.81 -24.20 -5.97
CA GLY A 7 3.97 -25.29 -5.46
C GLY A 7 2.91 -25.63 -6.51
N ALA A 8 2.92 -26.84 -7.08
CA ALA A 8 1.98 -27.22 -8.14
C ALA A 8 0.50 -27.16 -7.69
N TYR A 9 0.25 -27.28 -6.39
CA TYR A 9 -1.07 -27.22 -5.79
C TYR A 9 -1.03 -26.60 -4.40
N LEU A 10 -2.18 -26.13 -3.92
CA LEU A 10 -2.34 -25.64 -2.54
C LEU A 10 -2.51 -26.81 -1.57
N THR A 11 -1.74 -26.81 -0.50
CA THR A 11 -1.88 -27.80 0.57
C THR A 11 -3.21 -27.62 1.31
N HIS A 12 -3.73 -28.69 1.92
CA HIS A 12 -4.99 -28.63 2.68
C HIS A 12 -4.94 -27.54 3.77
N ARG A 13 -3.83 -27.47 4.52
CA ARG A 13 -3.58 -26.42 5.51
C ARG A 13 -3.67 -25.01 4.92
N GLN A 14 -3.08 -24.78 3.74
CA GLN A 14 -3.17 -23.48 3.06
C GLN A 14 -4.61 -23.14 2.65
N LYS A 15 -5.39 -24.13 2.20
CA LYS A 15 -6.82 -23.93 1.87
C LYS A 15 -7.63 -23.51 3.09
N VAL A 16 -7.47 -24.22 4.22
CA VAL A 16 -8.12 -23.87 5.50
C VAL A 16 -7.76 -22.45 5.95
N LEU A 17 -6.47 -22.10 5.91
CA LEU A 17 -6.01 -20.76 6.31
C LEU A 17 -6.57 -19.65 5.40
N ARG A 18 -6.68 -19.90 4.10
CA ARG A 18 -7.29 -18.98 3.14
C ARG A 18 -8.79 -18.82 3.39
N LEU A 19 -9.52 -19.92 3.66
CA LEU A 19 -10.93 -19.88 4.03
C LEU A 19 -11.15 -19.07 5.30
N TYR A 20 -10.37 -19.33 6.36
CA TYR A 20 -10.44 -18.60 7.63
C TYR A 20 -10.21 -17.09 7.44
N LYS A 21 -9.16 -16.71 6.68
CA LYS A 21 -8.87 -15.30 6.39
C LYS A 21 -10.00 -14.62 5.63
N ARG A 22 -10.58 -15.30 4.62
CA ARG A 22 -11.72 -14.78 3.86
C ARG A 22 -12.95 -14.62 4.74
N ALA A 23 -13.28 -15.63 5.54
CA ALA A 23 -14.43 -15.60 6.44
C ALA A 23 -14.36 -14.40 7.41
N LEU A 24 -13.20 -14.13 8.02
CA LEU A 24 -13.02 -12.95 8.87
C LEU A 24 -13.23 -11.63 8.14
N ARG A 25 -12.72 -11.47 6.91
CA ARG A 25 -12.89 -10.22 6.13
C ARG A 25 -14.32 -9.97 5.70
N HIS A 26 -15.07 -11.01 5.34
CA HIS A 26 -16.50 -10.87 5.05
C HIS A 26 -17.31 -10.60 6.32
N LEU A 27 -16.92 -11.20 7.46
CA LEU A 27 -17.54 -10.92 8.75
C LEU A 27 -17.31 -9.45 9.17
N GLU A 28 -16.10 -8.91 8.95
CA GLU A 28 -15.77 -7.48 9.11
C GLU A 28 -16.60 -6.58 8.17
N SER A 29 -16.96 -7.08 6.98
CA SER A 29 -17.77 -6.32 6.02
C SER A 29 -19.25 -6.26 6.43
N TRP A 30 -19.78 -7.32 7.05
CA TRP A 30 -21.14 -7.33 7.61
C TRP A 30 -21.25 -6.52 8.91
N ILE A 31 -20.22 -6.57 9.75
CA ILE A 31 -20.23 -5.96 11.09
C ILE A 31 -19.28 -4.77 11.11
N VAL A 32 -19.83 -3.60 10.86
CA VAL A 32 -19.08 -2.33 10.84
C VAL A 32 -18.50 -2.01 12.23
N ARG A 33 -19.22 -2.36 13.29
CA ARG A 33 -18.84 -2.11 14.68
C ARG A 33 -17.71 -3.03 15.15
N ARG A 34 -16.62 -2.46 15.65
CA ARG A 34 -15.40 -3.21 16.00
C ARG A 34 -15.55 -4.15 17.20
N ASP A 35 -16.36 -3.77 18.18
CA ASP A 35 -16.65 -4.56 19.38
C ASP A 35 -17.44 -5.82 19.05
N GLU A 36 -18.53 -5.68 18.30
CA GLU A 36 -19.33 -6.80 17.82
C GLU A 36 -18.54 -7.70 16.87
N TYR A 37 -17.74 -7.11 15.98
CA TYR A 37 -16.86 -7.84 15.08
C TYR A 37 -15.89 -8.75 15.86
N ARG A 38 -15.24 -8.21 16.90
CA ARG A 38 -14.30 -8.98 17.72
C ARG A 38 -14.95 -10.16 18.40
N PHE A 39 -16.13 -9.96 18.99
CA PHE A 39 -16.87 -11.05 19.62
C PHE A 39 -17.19 -12.17 18.61
N ARG A 40 -17.74 -11.82 17.45
CA ARG A 40 -18.07 -12.81 16.40
C ARG A 40 -16.84 -13.46 15.77
N ALA A 41 -15.72 -12.75 15.66
CA ALA A 41 -14.45 -13.29 15.20
C ALA A 41 -13.89 -14.36 16.17
N CYS A 42 -14.01 -14.15 17.49
CA CYS A 42 -13.66 -15.16 18.49
C CYS A 42 -14.54 -16.41 18.39
N LEU A 43 -15.86 -16.25 18.19
CA LEU A 43 -16.75 -17.39 17.96
C LEU A 43 -16.39 -18.16 16.70
N LEU A 44 -16.07 -17.46 15.61
CA LEU A 44 -15.60 -18.09 14.38
C LEU A 44 -14.29 -18.85 14.62
N ARG A 45 -13.35 -18.26 15.36
CA ARG A 45 -12.07 -18.91 15.70
C ARG A 45 -12.29 -20.21 16.47
N ASP A 46 -13.14 -20.18 17.50
CA ASP A 46 -13.49 -21.36 18.30
C ASP A 46 -14.07 -22.49 17.43
N ARG A 47 -14.95 -22.17 16.46
CA ARG A 47 -15.47 -23.15 15.48
C ARG A 47 -14.36 -23.85 14.69
N PHE A 48 -13.34 -23.11 14.25
CA PHE A 48 -12.19 -23.70 13.54
C PHE A 48 -11.27 -24.49 14.48
N GLU A 49 -11.16 -24.10 15.74
CA GLU A 49 -10.29 -24.78 16.71
C GLU A 49 -10.84 -26.12 17.18
N ARG A 50 -12.17 -26.26 17.31
CA ARG A 50 -12.83 -27.55 17.62
C ARG A 50 -12.45 -28.67 16.66
N ASN A 51 -12.21 -28.34 15.39
CA ASN A 51 -11.87 -29.30 14.33
C ASN A 51 -10.38 -29.30 13.97
N ARG A 52 -9.50 -28.74 14.82
CA ARG A 52 -8.07 -28.57 14.53
C ARG A 52 -7.29 -29.88 14.52
N ASN A 53 -7.64 -30.80 15.41
CA ASN A 53 -6.89 -32.04 15.66
C ASN A 53 -7.55 -33.27 14.99
N GLU A 54 -8.27 -33.06 13.88
CA GLU A 54 -8.89 -34.13 13.10
C GLU A 54 -7.81 -34.83 12.25
N ASN A 55 -7.60 -36.13 12.50
CA ASN A 55 -6.57 -36.91 11.82
C ASN A 55 -7.03 -37.46 10.46
N ASP A 56 -8.35 -37.62 10.27
CA ASP A 56 -8.91 -38.14 9.01
C ASP A 56 -8.98 -37.05 7.93
N MET A 57 -8.19 -37.22 6.88
CA MET A 57 -8.10 -36.29 5.75
C MET A 57 -9.39 -36.26 4.90
N MET A 58 -10.16 -37.35 4.84
CA MET A 58 -11.43 -37.37 4.10
C MET A 58 -12.46 -36.50 4.81
N LYS A 59 -12.60 -36.70 6.13
CA LYS A 59 -13.44 -35.85 6.99
C LYS A 59 -12.98 -34.39 6.95
N ALA A 60 -11.67 -34.11 7.05
CA ALA A 60 -11.15 -32.75 6.98
C ALA A 60 -11.47 -32.07 5.63
N THR A 61 -11.38 -32.81 4.52
CA THR A 61 -11.74 -32.30 3.19
C THR A 61 -13.24 -32.06 3.06
N LYS A 62 -14.08 -32.93 3.64
CA LYS A 62 -15.53 -32.74 3.70
C LYS A 62 -15.91 -31.51 4.52
N LEU A 63 -15.28 -31.31 5.69
CA LEU A 63 -15.49 -30.13 6.53
C LEU A 63 -15.05 -28.84 5.83
N LEU A 64 -13.94 -28.88 5.08
CA LEU A 64 -13.52 -27.75 4.25
C LEU A 64 -14.57 -27.42 3.19
N TRP A 65 -15.08 -28.43 2.49
CA TRP A 65 -16.11 -28.26 1.47
C TRP A 65 -17.41 -27.66 2.05
N GLU A 66 -17.87 -28.18 3.19
CA GLU A 66 -19.03 -27.65 3.90
C GLU A 66 -18.80 -26.21 4.38
N GLY A 67 -17.61 -25.90 4.88
CA GLY A 67 -17.21 -24.55 5.27
C GLY A 67 -17.13 -23.59 4.08
N GLU A 68 -16.66 -24.03 2.92
CA GLU A 68 -16.67 -23.25 1.68
C GLU A 68 -18.10 -23.00 1.18
N LYS A 69 -18.99 -23.98 1.29
CA LYS A 69 -20.41 -23.86 0.95
C LYS A 69 -21.14 -22.88 1.87
N GLU A 70 -20.95 -22.99 3.19
CA GLU A 70 -21.49 -22.03 4.17
C GLU A 70 -20.95 -20.62 3.92
N PHE A 71 -19.64 -20.51 3.69
CA PHE A 71 -19.02 -19.23 3.37
C PHE A 71 -19.63 -18.63 2.10
N TRP A 72 -19.81 -19.41 1.03
CA TRP A 72 -20.41 -18.98 -0.24
C TRP A 72 -21.83 -18.42 -0.06
N ALA A 73 -22.68 -19.09 0.72
CA ALA A 73 -24.03 -18.63 0.98
C ALA A 73 -24.08 -17.29 1.76
N ASN A 74 -23.09 -17.04 2.62
CA ASN A 74 -23.07 -15.92 3.56
C ASN A 74 -22.10 -14.78 3.18
N GLN A 75 -21.58 -14.75 1.94
CA GLN A 75 -20.65 -13.70 1.52
C GLN A 75 -21.36 -12.34 1.44
N HIS A 76 -20.74 -11.31 2.01
CA HIS A 76 -21.19 -9.94 1.78
C HIS A 76 -21.12 -9.59 0.27
N PRO A 77 -22.17 -9.02 -0.36
CA PRO A 77 -22.19 -8.70 -1.79
C PRO A 77 -21.07 -7.74 -2.23
N GLN A 78 -20.72 -6.79 -1.36
CA GLN A 78 -19.65 -5.81 -1.61
C GLN A 78 -18.65 -5.83 -0.44
N PRO A 79 -17.72 -6.79 -0.39
CA PRO A 79 -16.78 -6.89 0.72
C PRO A 79 -15.87 -5.66 0.81
N TYR A 80 -15.37 -5.37 2.00
CA TYR A 80 -14.35 -4.33 2.19
C TYR A 80 -13.03 -4.76 1.54
N ILE A 81 -12.58 -3.98 0.55
CA ILE A 81 -11.30 -4.18 -0.15
C ILE A 81 -10.42 -2.97 0.16
N PHE A 82 -9.17 -3.22 0.56
CA PHE A 82 -8.22 -2.14 0.83
C PHE A 82 -7.95 -1.33 -0.43
N PRO A 83 -7.74 0.00 -0.34
CA PRO A 83 -7.62 0.87 -1.50
C PRO A 83 -6.58 0.40 -2.54
N ASP A 84 -5.40 -0.02 -2.09
CA ASP A 84 -4.28 -0.44 -2.96
C ASP A 84 -4.29 -1.93 -3.30
N SER A 85 -5.22 -2.71 -2.75
CA SER A 85 -5.38 -4.12 -3.10
C SER A 85 -6.11 -4.27 -4.43
N PRO A 86 -5.93 -5.38 -5.17
CA PRO A 86 -6.71 -5.64 -6.38
C PRO A 86 -8.22 -5.53 -6.12
N GLY A 87 -8.91 -4.73 -6.94
CA GLY A 87 -10.33 -4.40 -6.77
C GLY A 87 -10.63 -3.27 -5.76
N GLY A 88 -9.60 -2.66 -5.18
CA GLY A 88 -9.70 -1.46 -4.35
C GLY A 88 -9.84 -0.18 -5.18
N THR A 89 -10.21 0.92 -4.51
CA THR A 89 -10.49 2.21 -5.17
C THR A 89 -9.26 2.96 -5.67
N SER A 90 -8.06 2.64 -5.17
CA SER A 90 -6.78 3.22 -5.62
C SER A 90 -5.84 2.18 -6.26
N PHE A 91 -6.36 1.00 -6.59
CA PHE A 91 -5.58 -0.03 -7.27
C PHE A 91 -5.03 0.50 -8.59
N GLU A 92 -3.72 0.35 -8.79
CA GLU A 92 -2.98 0.81 -9.99
C GLU A 92 -3.12 2.31 -10.33
N ARG A 93 -3.68 3.13 -9.42
CA ARG A 93 -3.85 4.58 -9.61
C ARG A 93 -2.55 5.30 -9.96
N TYR A 94 -1.45 4.86 -9.36
CA TYR A 94 -0.12 5.48 -9.54
C TYR A 94 0.79 4.71 -10.50
N GLU A 95 0.28 3.68 -11.20
CA GLU A 95 1.09 2.88 -12.13
C GLU A 95 1.59 3.73 -13.31
N CYS A 96 0.81 4.73 -13.73
CA CYS A 96 1.18 5.67 -14.80
C CYS A 96 2.44 6.50 -14.50
N TYR A 97 2.81 6.68 -13.23
CA TYR A 97 4.01 7.43 -12.84
C TYR A 97 5.24 6.53 -12.67
N LYS A 98 5.08 5.21 -12.72
CA LYS A 98 6.17 4.25 -12.59
C LYS A 98 6.88 4.04 -13.92
N VAL A 99 7.48 5.11 -14.43
CA VAL A 99 8.32 5.04 -15.64
C VAL A 99 9.51 4.13 -15.36
N PRO A 100 9.81 3.15 -16.21
CA PRO A 100 10.90 2.22 -15.95
C PRO A 100 12.25 2.93 -16.05
N GLU A 101 13.17 2.53 -15.18
CA GLU A 101 14.49 3.17 -14.99
C GLU A 101 15.26 3.35 -16.32
N TRP A 102 15.17 2.39 -17.24
CA TRP A 102 15.90 2.41 -18.51
C TRP A 102 15.50 3.57 -19.43
N CYS A 103 14.33 4.18 -19.25
CA CYS A 103 13.93 5.36 -20.02
C CYS A 103 14.87 6.56 -19.82
N LEU A 104 15.52 6.65 -18.65
CA LEU A 104 16.47 7.72 -18.32
C LEU A 104 17.76 7.65 -19.17
N ASP A 105 18.06 6.51 -19.79
CA ASP A 105 19.22 6.39 -20.68
C ASP A 105 19.03 7.19 -21.97
N TYR A 106 17.78 7.45 -22.39
CA TYR A 106 17.44 8.19 -23.61
C TYR A 106 17.38 9.72 -23.44
N TRP A 107 17.57 10.25 -22.23
CA TRP A 107 17.56 11.70 -21.98
C TRP A 107 18.69 12.42 -22.74
N HIS A 108 18.43 13.66 -23.16
CA HIS A 108 19.42 14.48 -23.86
C HIS A 108 20.58 14.84 -22.91
N PRO A 109 21.85 14.91 -23.38
CA PRO A 109 22.98 15.22 -22.50
C PRO A 109 22.84 16.51 -21.69
N SER A 110 22.16 17.54 -22.22
CA SER A 110 21.88 18.78 -21.46
C SER A 110 20.95 18.55 -20.26
N GLU A 111 19.98 17.65 -20.37
CA GLU A 111 19.05 17.30 -19.28
C GLU A 111 19.76 16.45 -18.22
N LYS A 112 20.69 15.58 -18.65
CA LYS A 112 21.52 14.80 -17.73
C LYS A 112 22.52 15.68 -16.97
N ALA A 113 23.06 16.71 -17.63
CA ALA A 113 23.98 17.66 -17.02
C ALA A 113 23.33 18.45 -15.87
N MET A 114 22.00 18.52 -15.79
CA MET A 114 21.27 19.10 -14.66
C MET A 114 21.42 18.26 -13.37
N TYR A 115 21.71 16.96 -13.48
CA TYR A 115 21.79 16.04 -12.35
C TYR A 115 23.11 15.23 -12.35
N PRO A 116 24.27 15.90 -12.27
CA PRO A 116 25.57 15.27 -12.48
C PRO A 116 25.86 14.14 -11.46
N ASP A 117 25.55 14.38 -10.18
CA ASP A 117 25.81 13.41 -9.11
C ASP A 117 24.96 12.14 -9.22
N TYR A 118 23.70 12.30 -9.67
CA TYR A 118 22.79 11.17 -9.83
C TYR A 118 23.24 10.26 -10.97
N PHE A 119 23.53 10.84 -12.15
CA PHE A 119 24.01 10.05 -13.29
C PHE A 119 25.40 9.43 -13.03
N ALA A 120 26.30 10.12 -12.31
CA ALA A 120 27.58 9.54 -11.89
C ALA A 120 27.40 8.31 -10.96
N LYS A 121 26.43 8.34 -10.05
CA LYS A 121 26.08 7.17 -9.20
C LYS A 121 25.44 6.05 -10.02
N ARG A 122 24.54 6.39 -10.94
CA ARG A 122 23.85 5.42 -11.82
C ARG A 122 24.83 4.61 -12.66
N GLU A 123 25.87 5.23 -13.22
CA GLU A 123 26.89 4.51 -14.00
C GLU A 123 27.64 3.46 -13.16
N LYS A 124 27.88 3.73 -11.87
CA LYS A 124 28.43 2.72 -10.94
C LYS A 124 27.49 1.52 -10.80
N TRP A 125 26.18 1.74 -10.70
CA TRP A 125 25.18 0.68 -10.63
C TRP A 125 25.09 -0.13 -11.93
N LYS A 126 25.15 0.54 -13.09
CA LYS A 126 25.16 -0.14 -14.39
C LYS A 126 26.39 -1.04 -14.56
N LYS A 127 27.57 -0.54 -14.15
CA LYS A 127 28.80 -1.33 -14.11
C LYS A 127 28.67 -2.57 -13.23
N LEU A 128 28.17 -2.40 -12.01
CA LEU A 128 27.92 -3.52 -11.09
C LEU A 128 26.96 -4.56 -11.68
N ARG A 129 25.91 -4.12 -12.39
CA ARG A 129 24.94 -5.02 -13.03
C ARG A 129 25.57 -5.84 -14.16
N LEU A 130 26.45 -5.24 -14.95
CA LEU A 130 27.18 -5.94 -16.01
C LEU A 130 28.16 -6.97 -15.43
N GLU A 131 28.89 -6.61 -14.37
CA GLU A 131 29.82 -7.51 -13.67
C GLU A 131 29.12 -8.66 -12.91
N SER A 132 27.87 -8.48 -12.51
CA SER A 132 27.10 -9.51 -11.80
C SER A 132 26.39 -10.48 -12.75
N TRP A 133 26.09 -10.06 -13.98
CA TRP A 133 25.23 -10.81 -14.91
C TRP A 133 25.77 -12.20 -15.24
N ASP A 134 27.02 -12.31 -15.70
CA ASP A 134 27.59 -13.60 -16.11
C ASP A 134 27.68 -14.58 -14.93
N ARG A 135 27.90 -14.07 -13.72
CA ARG A 135 27.91 -14.87 -12.48
C ARG A 135 26.51 -15.35 -12.09
N GLU A 136 25.49 -14.51 -12.20
CA GLU A 136 24.10 -14.89 -11.96
C GLU A 136 23.63 -15.96 -12.96
N VAL A 137 23.93 -15.77 -14.24
CA VAL A 137 23.60 -16.74 -15.31
C VAL A 137 24.32 -18.06 -15.10
N SER A 138 25.62 -18.04 -14.82
CA SER A 138 26.40 -19.24 -14.52
C SER A 138 25.92 -19.94 -13.24
N GLY A 139 25.47 -19.19 -12.24
CA GLY A 139 24.84 -19.73 -11.03
C GLY A 139 23.50 -20.39 -11.33
N CYS A 140 22.71 -19.85 -12.26
CA CYS A 140 21.46 -20.47 -12.69
C CYS A 140 21.69 -21.77 -13.50
N THR A 141 22.69 -21.79 -14.39
CA THR A 141 23.02 -23.00 -15.18
C THR A 141 23.65 -24.09 -14.32
N GLY A 142 24.43 -23.75 -13.30
CA GLY A 142 25.03 -24.71 -12.37
C GLY A 142 24.05 -25.34 -11.35
N LEU A 143 22.88 -24.72 -11.13
CA LEU A 143 21.83 -25.22 -10.21
C LEU A 143 20.70 -25.95 -10.94
N GLY A 144 20.65 -25.88 -12.27
CA GLY A 144 19.69 -26.62 -13.10
C GLY A 144 20.20 -28.02 -13.38
N GLY A 145 19.61 -29.04 -12.76
CA GLY A 145 19.86 -30.42 -13.15
C GLY A 145 19.46 -30.67 -14.60
N GLY A 146 20.42 -31.12 -15.42
CA GLY A 146 20.20 -31.91 -16.64
C GLY A 146 19.45 -31.25 -17.81
N SER A 147 20.23 -30.90 -18.85
CA SER A 147 19.87 -30.83 -20.28
C SER A 147 18.56 -30.14 -20.67
N ASP A 148 18.67 -28.86 -21.02
CA ASP A 148 18.20 -28.33 -22.31
C ASP A 148 18.96 -27.03 -22.55
N VAL A 149 20.07 -27.14 -23.28
CA VAL A 149 20.84 -25.97 -23.72
C VAL A 149 20.03 -25.30 -24.82
N ILE A 150 19.28 -24.26 -24.47
CA ILE A 150 18.78 -23.31 -25.47
C ILE A 150 20.00 -22.48 -25.89
N GLU A 151 20.69 -22.90 -26.95
CA GLU A 151 21.63 -22.05 -27.66
C GLU A 151 20.87 -20.84 -28.20
N VAL A 152 20.99 -19.71 -27.53
CA VAL A 152 20.55 -18.42 -28.09
C VAL A 152 21.62 -18.00 -29.10
N SER A 153 21.42 -18.37 -30.36
CA SER A 153 22.31 -18.09 -31.48
C SER A 153 22.57 -16.58 -31.60
N THR A 154 23.78 -16.14 -31.26
CA THR A 154 24.25 -14.77 -31.43
C THR A 154 24.74 -14.54 -32.87
N GLU A 155 23.85 -14.54 -33.86
CA GLU A 155 24.19 -14.07 -35.20
C GLU A 155 23.09 -13.19 -35.82
N ARG A 156 23.53 -11.99 -36.25
CA ARG A 156 22.84 -11.00 -37.12
C ARG A 156 21.85 -10.04 -36.48
N LEU A 157 22.37 -9.02 -35.78
CA LEU A 157 21.89 -7.65 -35.94
C LEU A 157 23.08 -6.69 -35.88
N GLY A 158 23.36 -5.99 -36.98
CA GLY A 158 24.47 -5.08 -37.11
C GLY A 158 24.39 -3.89 -36.15
N ARG A 159 25.51 -3.60 -35.49
CA ARG A 159 25.95 -2.26 -35.06
C ARG A 159 24.89 -1.32 -34.43
N GLN A 160 24.01 -1.86 -33.60
CA GLN A 160 23.37 -1.12 -32.51
C GLN A 160 23.96 -1.68 -31.22
N GLN A 161 24.29 -0.81 -30.25
CA GLN A 161 24.71 -1.22 -28.90
C GLN A 161 23.83 -2.39 -28.43
N PRO A 162 24.40 -3.41 -27.75
CA PRO A 162 23.60 -4.51 -27.27
C PRO A 162 22.51 -3.92 -26.39
N LEU A 163 21.29 -3.88 -26.94
CA LEU A 163 20.08 -3.59 -26.19
C LEU A 163 20.08 -4.67 -25.12
N LEU A 164 20.43 -4.27 -23.89
CA LEU A 164 20.28 -5.10 -22.71
C LEU A 164 18.99 -5.90 -22.90
N PRO A 165 19.03 -7.25 -22.82
CA PRO A 165 17.84 -8.05 -23.06
C PRO A 165 16.72 -7.43 -22.25
N LYS A 166 15.59 -7.16 -22.91
CA LYS A 166 14.36 -6.68 -22.28
C LYS A 166 13.94 -7.75 -21.28
N LEU A 167 14.59 -7.77 -20.12
CA LEU A 167 14.04 -8.33 -18.92
C LEU A 167 12.83 -7.46 -18.66
N LEU A 168 11.68 -7.98 -19.09
CA LEU A 168 10.47 -7.93 -18.30
C LEU A 168 10.94 -7.97 -16.85
N VAL A 169 10.86 -6.83 -16.15
CA VAL A 169 11.28 -6.70 -14.77
C VAL A 169 10.29 -7.53 -13.96
N ALA A 170 10.45 -8.85 -14.00
CA ALA A 170 9.90 -9.79 -13.07
C ALA A 170 10.77 -9.71 -11.81
N ASN A 171 10.80 -8.55 -11.18
CA ASN A 171 11.46 -8.34 -9.91
C ASN A 171 10.61 -7.44 -9.02
N HIS A 172 9.41 -7.95 -8.72
CA HIS A 172 8.75 -7.72 -7.43
C HIS A 172 8.77 -8.99 -6.55
N LYS A 173 9.67 -9.94 -6.84
CA LYS A 173 9.78 -11.23 -6.13
C LYS A 173 11.06 -11.29 -5.31
N ARG A 174 11.15 -10.51 -4.23
CA ARG A 174 12.14 -10.76 -3.17
C ARG A 174 11.69 -10.29 -1.79
N LEU A 175 10.47 -10.66 -1.40
CA LEU A 175 9.96 -10.50 -0.04
C LEU A 175 9.05 -11.69 0.34
N ASP A 176 9.48 -12.94 0.14
CA ASP A 176 8.60 -14.09 0.45
C ASP A 176 9.30 -15.32 1.06
N LEU A 177 10.47 -15.14 1.69
CA LEU A 177 11.24 -16.25 2.31
C LEU A 177 11.60 -16.02 3.79
N ARG A 178 10.72 -15.39 4.57
CA ARG A 178 10.80 -15.38 6.05
C ARG A 178 9.49 -15.79 6.73
N LEU A 179 8.54 -16.37 6.01
CA LEU A 179 7.20 -16.67 6.53
C LEU A 179 7.09 -17.97 7.33
N GLU A 180 8.12 -18.81 7.36
CA GLU A 180 7.96 -20.17 7.89
C GLU A 180 8.26 -20.32 9.40
N ARG A 181 8.76 -19.28 10.08
CA ARG A 181 8.97 -19.31 11.55
C ARG A 181 8.45 -18.09 12.34
N VAL A 182 7.87 -17.08 11.69
CA VAL A 182 7.28 -15.87 12.33
C VAL A 182 5.78 -16.04 12.62
N CYS A 183 5.37 -17.30 12.87
CA CYS A 183 4.01 -17.72 13.23
C CYS A 183 3.67 -17.35 14.69
N VAL A 184 4.41 -16.39 15.27
CA VAL A 184 4.10 -15.62 16.48
C VAL A 184 2.88 -14.76 16.16
N CYS A 185 1.74 -15.42 16.18
CA CYS A 185 0.46 -14.97 16.69
C CYS A 185 0.37 -13.48 17.00
N LEU A 186 -0.63 -12.80 16.43
CA LEU A 186 -1.50 -11.87 17.18
C LEU A 186 -0.88 -10.57 17.73
N CYS A 187 0.45 -10.41 17.72
CA CYS A 187 1.13 -9.15 17.97
C CYS A 187 0.70 -8.08 16.94
N VAL A 188 0.46 -8.47 15.68
CA VAL A 188 -0.07 -7.57 14.63
C VAL A 188 -1.52 -7.13 14.89
N SER A 189 -2.33 -7.93 15.59
CA SER A 189 -3.66 -7.48 16.03
C SER A 189 -3.62 -6.45 17.17
N VAL A 190 -2.51 -6.39 17.94
CA VAL A 190 -2.31 -5.43 19.04
C VAL A 190 -1.64 -4.14 18.55
N CYS A 191 -0.65 -4.22 17.67
CA CYS A 191 0.07 -3.03 17.17
C CYS A 191 -0.78 -2.16 16.23
N VAL A 192 -1.58 -2.76 15.35
CA VAL A 192 -2.38 -1.97 14.37
C VAL A 192 -3.64 -1.37 15.01
N CYS A 193 -4.23 -2.02 16.02
CA CYS A 193 -5.33 -1.41 16.77
C CYS A 193 -4.88 -0.22 17.63
N VAL A 194 -3.62 -0.20 18.07
CA VAL A 194 -3.00 0.94 18.77
C VAL A 194 -2.61 2.06 17.78
N CYS A 195 -2.03 1.72 16.63
CA CYS A 195 -1.73 2.71 15.58
C CYS A 195 -3.00 3.35 14.96
N GLU A 196 -4.09 2.60 14.77
CA GLU A 196 -5.35 3.17 14.27
C GLU A 196 -5.99 4.11 15.32
N ARG A 197 -5.86 3.81 16.62
CA ARG A 197 -6.34 4.66 17.73
C ARG A 197 -5.52 5.94 17.92
N GLU A 198 -4.21 5.91 17.62
CA GLU A 198 -3.39 7.12 17.61
C GLU A 198 -3.58 7.97 16.34
N ARG A 199 -3.77 7.35 15.16
CA ARG A 199 -4.05 8.07 13.90
C ARG A 199 -5.45 8.68 13.85
N GLU A 200 -6.38 8.19 14.67
CA GLU A 200 -7.69 8.85 14.89
C GLU A 200 -7.54 10.11 15.76
N ARG A 201 -6.76 10.06 16.85
CA ARG A 201 -6.41 11.23 17.70
C ARG A 201 -5.67 12.32 16.91
N GLU A 202 -4.86 11.95 15.92
CA GLU A 202 -4.12 12.91 15.08
C GLU A 202 -5.04 13.66 14.10
N ARG A 203 -6.00 12.95 13.49
CA ARG A 203 -7.03 13.55 12.61
C ARG A 203 -8.01 14.45 13.37
N GLU A 204 -8.21 14.21 14.67
CA GLU A 204 -9.06 15.07 15.52
C GLU A 204 -8.38 16.40 15.88
N ARG A 205 -7.06 16.39 16.13
CA ARG A 205 -6.25 17.62 16.33
C ARG A 205 -6.14 18.46 15.07
N GLU A 206 -6.09 17.83 13.89
CA GLU A 206 -6.04 18.57 12.62
C GLU A 206 -7.35 19.33 12.34
N ARG A 207 -8.50 18.73 12.68
CA ARG A 207 -9.81 19.43 12.65
C ARG A 207 -9.88 20.60 13.63
N GLU A 208 -9.23 20.50 14.79
CA GLU A 208 -9.18 21.57 15.79
C GLU A 208 -8.38 22.78 15.30
N ARG A 209 -7.24 22.55 14.62
CA ARG A 209 -6.44 23.61 13.94
C ARG A 209 -7.19 24.26 12.79
N GLU A 210 -8.03 23.51 12.07
CA GLU A 210 -8.84 24.06 11.00
C GLU A 210 -9.92 25.01 11.55
N ARG A 211 -10.53 24.68 12.70
CA ARG A 211 -11.46 25.57 13.41
C ARG A 211 -10.79 26.85 13.91
N GLU A 212 -9.55 26.79 14.39
CA GLU A 212 -8.77 27.98 14.76
C GLU A 212 -8.50 28.89 13.56
N ARG A 213 -8.06 28.34 12.42
CA ARG A 213 -7.89 29.12 11.18
C ARG A 213 -9.21 29.73 10.71
N GLU A 214 -10.33 29.05 10.91
CA GLU A 214 -11.64 29.60 10.60
C GLU A 214 -12.02 30.78 11.52
N ARG A 215 -11.67 30.73 12.82
CA ARG A 215 -11.83 31.85 13.75
C ARG A 215 -10.94 33.03 13.38
N GLU A 216 -9.68 32.79 13.02
CA GLU A 216 -8.76 33.82 12.54
C GLU A 216 -9.27 34.46 11.25
N ARG A 217 -9.75 33.67 10.27
CA ARG A 217 -10.38 34.19 9.06
C ARG A 217 -11.61 35.03 9.36
N LYS A 218 -12.47 34.59 10.28
CA LYS A 218 -13.64 35.37 10.73
C LYS A 218 -13.22 36.65 11.44
N ALA A 219 -12.17 36.63 12.26
CA ALA A 219 -11.62 37.81 12.93
C ALA A 219 -11.00 38.80 11.94
N VAL A 220 -10.22 38.33 10.97
CA VAL A 220 -9.66 39.16 9.89
C VAL A 220 -10.78 39.72 9.02
N ALA A 221 -11.79 38.93 8.67
CA ALA A 221 -12.97 39.41 7.95
C ALA A 221 -13.72 40.48 8.74
N TYR A 222 -13.88 40.31 10.06
CA TYR A 222 -14.49 41.31 10.94
C TYR A 222 -13.65 42.60 11.02
N LEU A 223 -12.32 42.50 11.13
CA LEU A 223 -11.42 43.66 11.11
C LEU A 223 -11.48 44.40 9.77
N ILE A 224 -11.47 43.67 8.65
CA ILE A 224 -11.64 44.25 7.31
C ILE A 224 -13.01 44.95 7.21
N TYR A 225 -14.08 44.30 7.66
CA TYR A 225 -15.42 44.89 7.68
C TYR A 225 -15.47 46.16 8.56
N SER A 226 -14.84 46.13 9.74
CA SER A 226 -14.73 47.28 10.63
C SER A 226 -13.94 48.44 10.00
N LEU A 227 -12.84 48.14 9.29
CA LEU A 227 -12.04 49.15 8.57
C LEU A 227 -12.79 49.74 7.38
N ILE A 228 -13.56 48.91 6.65
CA ILE A 228 -14.42 49.37 5.56
C ILE A 228 -15.53 50.28 6.11
N LEU A 229 -16.17 49.89 7.21
CA LEU A 229 -17.14 50.73 7.91
C LEU A 229 -16.49 52.03 8.36
N HIS A 230 -15.34 51.98 9.03
CA HIS A 230 -14.62 53.16 9.48
C HIS A 230 -14.25 54.10 8.32
N ARG A 231 -13.80 53.55 7.18
CA ARG A 231 -13.55 54.33 5.96
C ARG A 231 -14.84 54.95 5.39
N LYS A 232 -15.97 54.25 5.46
CA LYS A 232 -17.29 54.77 5.06
C LYS A 232 -17.75 55.89 6.02
N TYR A 233 -17.54 55.74 7.32
CA TYR A 233 -17.81 56.77 8.33
C TYR A 233 -16.90 58.00 8.16
N LEU A 234 -15.63 57.82 7.85
CA LEU A 234 -14.70 58.91 7.50
C LEU A 234 -15.08 59.61 6.18
N SER A 235 -15.59 58.87 5.19
CA SER A 235 -16.12 59.46 3.95
C SER A 235 -17.44 60.22 4.15
N LEU A 236 -18.14 59.98 5.25
CA LEU A 236 -19.32 60.72 5.71
C LEU A 236 -18.93 61.90 6.64
N GLY A 237 -17.66 62.34 6.55
CA GLY A 237 -16.97 63.27 7.45
C GLY A 237 -17.78 64.42 8.07
N GLN A 238 -18.04 64.23 9.36
CA GLN A 238 -18.06 65.19 10.47
C GLN A 238 -17.46 64.39 11.67
N PHE A 239 -16.46 64.77 12.50
CA PHE A 239 -15.89 66.05 12.92
C PHE A 239 -14.61 65.79 13.78
N SER A 240 -13.66 66.74 13.77
CA SER A 240 -12.63 67.16 14.76
C SER A 240 -12.02 66.19 15.82
N LEU A 241 -10.67 66.25 15.92
CA LEU A 241 -9.75 65.53 16.83
C LEU A 241 -9.89 65.81 18.34
N GLU A 242 -10.83 66.65 18.79
CA GLU A 242 -10.92 67.09 20.19
C GLU A 242 -11.49 66.06 21.17
N THR A 243 -12.20 65.03 20.70
CA THR A 243 -12.85 64.06 21.60
C THR A 243 -11.93 62.97 22.14
N CYS A 244 -10.72 62.78 21.56
CA CYS A 244 -9.86 61.63 21.87
C CYS A 244 -8.94 61.84 23.11
N LEU A 245 -8.71 63.07 23.57
CA LEU A 245 -7.80 63.37 24.69
C LEU A 245 -8.38 63.17 26.10
N ARG A 246 -9.63 62.71 26.28
CA ARG A 246 -10.28 62.63 27.61
C ARG A 246 -10.36 61.26 28.29
N LEU A 247 -9.96 60.17 27.67
CA LEU A 247 -10.20 58.83 28.25
C LEU A 247 -8.94 58.02 28.60
N HIS A 248 -7.74 58.61 28.52
CA HIS A 248 -6.50 58.00 29.04
C HIS A 248 -5.85 58.85 30.15
N ARG A 249 -6.61 59.07 31.23
CA ARG A 249 -6.06 59.34 32.56
C ARG A 249 -6.53 58.24 33.51
#